data_AF-A0A6F9AYZ2-F1
#
_entry.id   AF-A0A6F9AYZ2-F1
#
_cell.length_a   1.000
_cell.length_b   1.000
_cell.length_c   1.000
_cell.angle_alpha   90.00
_cell.angle_beta   90.00
_cell.angle_gamma   90.00
#
_symmetry.space_group_name_H-M   'P 1'
#
loop_
_entity.id
_entity.type
_entity.pdbx_description
1 polymer ?
#
loop_
_entity_poly.entity_id
_entity_poly.type
_entity_poly.pdbx_seq_one_letter_code
_entity_poly.pdbx_strand_id
1 'polypeptide(L)'
;SVSLLQALEENYELDLVYITERIISVSFPSSVDENSYSANLREVASMLRSKHQDNYLLFNLSEKRCDINQLNPKVLDFGWPDHHAPALDKICSICKAMDTWLSADSHNVVGNRGRTGVVVAAYMHYSNISAR
;
A
#
# COMPACT_ATOMS: atom_id res chain seq x y z
N SER A 1 -0.18 -12.54 -34.45
CA SER A 1 -0.76 -12.95 -33.16
C SER A 1 -0.32 -11.95 -32.11
N VAL A 2 -1.16 -10.95 -31.84
CA VAL A 2 -0.93 -10.02 -30.72
C VAL A 2 -1.03 -10.87 -29.45
N SER A 3 0.03 -10.84 -28.65
CA SER A 3 0.16 -11.70 -27.46
C SER A 3 -0.97 -11.40 -26.48
N LEU A 4 -1.62 -12.44 -25.94
CA LEU A 4 -2.60 -12.32 -24.84
C LEU A 4 -2.06 -11.50 -23.66
N LEU A 5 -0.74 -11.47 -23.47
CA LEU A 5 -0.08 -10.65 -22.46
C LEU A 5 -0.26 -9.15 -22.72
N GLN A 6 -0.24 -8.72 -23.98
CA GLN A 6 -0.37 -7.32 -24.37
C GLN A 6 -1.83 -6.84 -24.21
N ALA A 7 -2.81 -7.70 -24.50
CA ALA A 7 -4.23 -7.43 -24.26
C ALA A 7 -4.62 -7.48 -22.77
N LEU A 8 -3.87 -8.22 -21.95
CA LEU A 8 -3.99 -8.18 -20.50
C LEU A 8 -3.38 -6.90 -19.94
N GLU A 9 -2.21 -6.46 -20.43
CA GLU A 9 -1.56 -5.21 -20.01
C GLU A 9 -2.41 -3.96 -20.29
N GLU A 10 -3.21 -3.95 -21.37
CA GLU A 10 -4.08 -2.82 -21.73
C GLU A 10 -5.33 -2.66 -20.84
N ASN A 11 -5.62 -3.58 -19.90
CA ASN A 11 -6.85 -3.56 -19.08
C ASN A 11 -6.65 -3.47 -17.55
N TYR A 12 -5.44 -3.31 -17.03
CA TYR A 12 -5.21 -3.18 -15.58
C TYR A 12 -5.05 -1.71 -15.18
N GLU A 13 -6.15 -0.98 -15.02
CA GLU A 13 -6.12 0.43 -14.62
C GLU A 13 -5.68 0.63 -13.15
N LEU A 14 -5.88 -0.36 -12.26
CA LEU A 14 -5.50 -0.34 -10.84
C LEU A 14 -5.58 -1.77 -10.27
N ASP A 15 -4.57 -2.21 -9.50
CA ASP A 15 -4.62 -3.48 -8.78
C ASP A 15 -4.70 -3.27 -7.26
N LEU A 16 -5.76 -3.80 -6.65
CA LEU A 16 -6.01 -3.73 -5.21
C LEU A 16 -6.34 -5.13 -4.68
N VAL A 17 -5.48 -5.66 -3.83
CA VAL A 17 -5.56 -7.04 -3.34
C VAL A 17 -5.55 -7.08 -1.83
N TYR A 18 -6.50 -7.81 -1.23
CA TYR A 18 -6.45 -8.17 0.18
C TYR A 18 -5.48 -9.34 0.35
N ILE A 19 -4.30 -9.08 0.90
CA ILE A 19 -3.36 -10.15 1.27
C ILE A 19 -3.90 -10.91 2.49
N THR A 20 -4.52 -10.17 3.41
CA THR A 20 -5.37 -10.70 4.48
C THR A 20 -6.59 -9.81 4.61
N GLU A 21 -7.51 -10.14 5.51
CA GLU A 21 -8.70 -9.32 5.80
C GLU A 21 -8.36 -7.86 6.19
N ARG A 22 -7.17 -7.63 6.77
CA ARG A 22 -6.75 -6.32 7.30
C ARG A 22 -5.50 -5.72 6.63
N ILE A 23 -4.92 -6.42 5.66
CA ILE A 23 -3.72 -5.96 4.93
C ILE A 23 -4.02 -5.94 3.44
N ILE A 24 -4.00 -4.75 2.86
CA ILE A 24 -4.33 -4.47 1.47
C ILE A 24 -3.05 -4.05 0.73
N SER A 25 -2.82 -4.59 -0.46
CA SER A 25 -1.81 -4.12 -1.40
C SER A 25 -2.47 -3.28 -2.48
N VAL A 26 -1.86 -2.15 -2.83
CA VAL A 26 -2.28 -1.27 -3.92
C VAL A 26 -1.11 -1.07 -4.88
N SER A 27 -1.34 -1.33 -6.16
CA SER A 27 -0.38 -1.15 -7.25
C SER A 27 -1.01 -0.45 -8.44
N PHE A 28 -0.22 0.39 -9.09
CA PHE A 28 -0.56 1.02 -10.37
C PHE A 28 0.42 0.53 -11.44
N PRO A 29 0.02 0.51 -12.72
CA PRO A 29 0.93 0.26 -13.82
C PRO A 29 2.13 1.22 -13.79
N SER A 30 3.32 0.74 -14.16
CA SER A 30 4.52 1.57 -14.23
C SER A 30 4.45 2.65 -15.32
N SER A 31 3.63 2.44 -16.35
CA SER A 31 3.44 3.34 -17.49
C SER A 31 2.24 4.30 -17.33
N VAL A 32 1.64 4.38 -16.13
CA VAL A 32 0.49 5.27 -15.89
C VAL A 32 0.92 6.74 -16.00
N ASP A 33 0.15 7.55 -16.72
CA ASP A 33 0.40 8.99 -16.78
C ASP A 33 -0.06 9.69 -15.50
N GLU A 34 0.39 10.93 -15.28
CA GLU A 34 0.13 11.68 -14.05
C GLU A 34 -1.37 11.97 -13.79
N ASN A 35 -2.18 12.13 -14.84
CA ASN A 35 -3.62 12.36 -14.67
C ASN A 35 -4.32 11.07 -14.24
N SER A 36 -4.03 9.96 -14.92
CA SER A 36 -4.56 8.63 -14.58
C SER A 36 -4.09 8.19 -13.20
N TYR A 37 -2.84 8.45 -12.85
CA TYR A 37 -2.29 8.19 -11.52
C TYR A 37 -3.08 8.92 -10.41
N SER A 38 -3.34 10.21 -10.63
CA SER A 38 -4.12 11.02 -9.69
C SER A 38 -5.58 10.55 -9.60
N ALA A 39 -6.16 10.11 -10.71
CA ALA A 39 -7.50 9.51 -10.74
C ALA A 39 -7.53 8.20 -9.93
N ASN A 40 -6.58 7.30 -10.17
CA ASN A 40 -6.44 6.03 -9.44
C ASN A 40 -6.25 6.25 -7.94
N LEU A 41 -5.45 7.25 -7.54
CA LEU A 41 -5.31 7.60 -6.12
C LEU A 41 -6.62 8.06 -5.48
N ARG A 42 -7.40 8.88 -6.19
CA ARG A 42 -8.73 9.31 -5.71
C ARG A 42 -9.69 8.14 -5.61
N GLU A 43 -9.65 7.23 -6.57
CA GLU A 43 -10.47 6.02 -6.56
C GLU A 43 -10.13 5.12 -5.36
N VAL A 44 -8.84 4.84 -5.13
CA VAL A 44 -8.38 4.08 -3.96
C VAL A 44 -8.82 4.76 -2.66
N ALA A 45 -8.61 6.07 -2.52
CA ALA A 45 -9.01 6.81 -1.34
C ALA A 45 -10.54 6.78 -1.12
N SER A 46 -11.31 6.87 -2.20
CA SER A 46 -12.77 6.76 -2.18
C SER A 46 -13.23 5.37 -1.74
N MET A 47 -12.65 4.31 -2.32
CA MET A 47 -12.98 2.93 -2.00
C MET A 47 -12.64 2.59 -0.54
N LEU A 48 -11.44 2.98 -0.07
CA LEU A 48 -11.02 2.76 1.30
C LEU A 48 -11.93 3.49 2.29
N ARG A 49 -12.29 4.74 2.01
CA ARG A 49 -13.22 5.51 2.85
C ARG A 49 -14.63 4.93 2.84
N SER A 50 -15.11 4.48 1.69
CA SER A 50 -16.45 3.88 1.56
C SER A 50 -16.55 2.57 2.36
N LYS A 51 -15.53 1.71 2.24
CA LYS A 51 -15.55 0.37 2.86
C LYS A 51 -15.12 0.35 4.33
N HIS A 52 -14.15 1.20 4.70
CA HIS A 52 -13.50 1.18 6.01
C HIS A 52 -13.69 2.46 6.81
N GLN A 53 -14.39 3.46 6.27
CA GLN A 53 -14.67 4.74 6.94
C GLN A 53 -13.39 5.38 7.48
N ASP A 54 -13.26 5.46 8.81
CA ASP A 54 -12.10 6.02 9.47
C ASP A 54 -11.02 5.01 9.85
N ASN A 55 -11.27 3.72 9.62
CA ASN A 55 -10.44 2.60 10.07
C ASN A 55 -9.44 2.13 9.00
N TYR A 56 -8.93 3.04 8.15
CA TYR A 56 -7.86 2.74 7.21
C TYR A 56 -6.68 3.69 7.37
N LEU A 57 -5.48 3.17 7.08
CA LEU A 57 -4.25 3.93 7.01
C LEU A 57 -3.45 3.47 5.78
N LEU A 58 -2.99 4.41 4.95
CA LEU A 58 -2.25 4.12 3.73
C LEU A 58 -0.74 4.34 3.95
N PHE A 59 0.06 3.33 3.68
CA PHE A 59 1.51 3.39 3.78
C PHE A 59 2.06 3.59 2.38
N ASN A 60 2.66 4.75 2.13
CA ASN A 60 3.39 4.98 0.90
C ASN A 60 4.80 4.43 1.05
N LEU A 61 5.05 3.27 0.42
CA LEU A 61 6.37 2.63 0.38
C LEU A 61 7.14 2.99 -0.90
N SER A 62 6.49 3.70 -1.83
CA SER A 62 7.14 4.31 -2.99
C SER A 62 7.82 5.63 -2.62
N GLU A 63 8.57 6.23 -3.55
CA GLU A 63 9.16 7.54 -3.31
C GLU A 63 8.09 8.58 -2.92
N LYS A 64 8.48 9.56 -2.10
CA LYS A 64 7.56 10.54 -1.56
C LYS A 64 7.00 11.39 -2.69
N ARG A 65 5.67 11.54 -2.73
CA ARG A 65 4.98 12.44 -3.67
C ARG A 65 3.97 13.32 -2.94
N CYS A 66 3.88 14.58 -3.36
CA CYS A 66 3.05 15.58 -2.69
C CYS A 66 1.55 15.34 -2.91
N ASP A 67 1.18 14.84 -4.09
CA ASP A 67 -0.19 14.52 -4.48
C ASP A 67 -0.84 13.47 -3.58
N ILE A 68 -0.12 12.41 -3.19
CA ILE A 68 -0.61 11.36 -2.29
C ILE A 68 -1.09 11.96 -0.97
N ASN A 69 -0.26 12.82 -0.37
CA ASN A 69 -0.55 13.45 0.92
C ASN A 69 -1.68 14.48 0.83
N GLN A 70 -1.85 15.13 -0.32
CA GLN A 70 -2.95 16.08 -0.55
C GLN A 70 -4.29 15.37 -0.76
N LEU A 71 -4.29 14.25 -1.47
CA LEU A 71 -5.50 13.50 -1.82
C LEU A 71 -5.97 12.59 -0.69
N ASN A 72 -5.07 12.15 0.18
CA ASN A 72 -5.39 11.26 1.28
C ASN A 72 -4.68 11.72 2.58
N PRO A 73 -5.42 12.28 3.56
CA PRO A 73 -4.84 12.74 4.81
C PRO A 73 -4.39 11.58 5.73
N LYS A 74 -4.79 10.34 5.45
CA LYS A 74 -4.42 9.15 6.23
C LYS A 74 -3.28 8.39 5.55
N VAL A 75 -2.18 9.10 5.30
CA VAL A 75 -0.98 8.55 4.66
C VAL A 75 0.21 8.65 5.60
N LEU A 76 0.99 7.57 5.70
CA LEU A 76 2.32 7.57 6.27
C LEU A 76 3.35 7.28 5.18
N ASP A 77 4.32 8.17 5.03
CA ASP A 77 5.43 8.00 4.08
C ASP A 77 6.57 7.19 4.71
N PHE A 78 6.81 5.99 4.17
CA PHE A 78 7.96 5.16 4.52
C PHE A 78 8.89 4.88 3.34
N GLY A 79 8.66 5.54 2.20
CA GLY A 79 9.33 5.36 0.91
C GLY A 79 10.85 5.20 0.90
N TRP A 80 11.34 4.42 -0.08
CA TRP A 80 12.77 4.33 -0.44
C TRP A 80 12.96 4.39 -1.97
N PRO A 81 14.17 4.37 -2.53
CA PRO A 81 14.37 4.28 -3.98
C PRO A 81 13.92 2.93 -4.56
N ASP A 82 13.50 2.92 -5.82
CA ASP A 82 13.13 1.67 -6.49
C ASP A 82 14.35 0.76 -6.74
N HIS A 83 14.11 -0.55 -6.86
CA HIS A 83 15.16 -1.59 -7.00
C HIS A 83 16.19 -1.66 -5.86
N HIS A 84 15.92 -0.99 -4.72
CA HIS A 84 16.76 -1.05 -3.53
C HIS A 84 16.03 -1.75 -2.38
N ALA A 85 16.81 -2.36 -1.49
CA ALA A 85 16.30 -2.83 -0.21
C ALA A 85 16.12 -1.64 0.76
N PRO A 86 15.06 -1.61 1.57
CA PRO A 86 14.94 -0.62 2.65
C PRO A 86 16.00 -0.89 3.74
N ALA A 87 16.39 0.17 4.45
CA ALA A 87 17.20 0.03 5.65
C ALA A 87 16.43 -0.75 6.74
N LEU A 88 17.15 -1.49 7.59
CA LEU A 88 16.53 -2.38 8.58
C LEU A 88 15.68 -1.60 9.60
N ASP A 89 16.17 -0.46 10.06
CA ASP A 89 15.46 0.45 10.97
C ASP A 89 14.13 0.95 10.38
N LYS A 90 14.09 1.16 9.06
CA LYS A 90 12.87 1.50 8.32
C LYS A 90 11.89 0.34 8.32
N ILE A 91 12.33 -0.89 8.09
CA ILE A 91 11.47 -2.09 8.21
C ILE A 91 10.89 -2.19 9.62
N CYS A 92 11.72 -2.04 10.66
CA CYS A 92 11.26 -2.07 12.05
C CYS A 92 10.22 -0.97 12.33
N SER A 93 10.45 0.24 11.83
CA SER A 93 9.53 1.37 11.98
C SER A 93 8.17 1.09 11.31
N ILE A 94 8.19 0.52 10.10
CA ILE A 94 6.98 0.11 9.39
C ILE A 94 6.23 -0.97 10.16
N CYS A 95 6.92 -2.03 10.60
CA CYS A 95 6.29 -3.11 11.36
C CYS A 95 5.65 -2.60 12.65
N LYS A 96 6.35 -1.73 13.39
CA LYS A 96 5.82 -1.10 14.61
C LYS A 96 4.58 -0.23 14.34
N ALA A 97 4.61 0.55 13.26
CA ALA A 97 3.47 1.39 12.88
C ALA A 97 2.25 0.55 12.46
N MET A 98 2.47 -0.52 11.68
CA MET A 98 1.42 -1.47 11.31
C MET A 98 0.83 -2.15 12.55
N ASP A 99 1.67 -2.67 13.43
CA ASP A 99 1.25 -3.36 14.67
C ASP A 99 0.44 -2.44 15.58
N THR A 100 0.92 -1.21 15.78
CA THR A 100 0.24 -0.19 16.60
C THR A 100 -1.14 0.12 16.04
N TRP A 101 -1.26 0.32 14.72
CA TRP A 101 -2.53 0.64 14.08
C TRP A 101 -3.50 -0.54 14.09
N LEU A 102 -3.05 -1.73 13.68
CA LEU A 102 -3.89 -2.92 13.57
C LEU A 102 -4.32 -3.50 14.92
N SER A 103 -3.57 -3.21 15.98
CA SER A 103 -3.90 -3.62 17.36
C SER A 103 -4.81 -2.63 18.08
N ALA A 104 -4.89 -1.38 17.61
CA ALA A 104 -5.72 -0.35 18.24
C ALA A 104 -7.24 -0.59 18.04
N ASP A 105 -7.64 -1.20 16.93
CA ASP A 105 -9.03 -1.57 16.66
C ASP A 105 -9.09 -2.81 15.73
N SER A 106 -10.00 -3.74 16.00
CA SER A 106 -10.18 -4.95 15.17
C SER A 106 -10.63 -4.64 13.74
N HIS A 107 -11.26 -3.48 13.50
CA HIS A 107 -11.71 -3.02 12.18
C HIS A 107 -10.63 -2.26 11.41
N ASN A 108 -9.49 -1.97 12.03
CA ASN A 108 -8.42 -1.25 11.36
C ASN A 108 -7.80 -2.09 10.24
N VAL A 109 -7.62 -1.46 9.09
CA VAL A 109 -6.91 -2.02 7.93
C VAL A 109 -5.73 -1.12 7.53
N VAL A 110 -4.70 -1.73 6.97
CA VAL A 110 -3.56 -1.02 6.35
C VAL A 110 -3.55 -1.27 4.86
N GLY A 111 -3.49 -0.20 4.07
CA GLY A 111 -3.15 -0.26 2.65
C GLY A 111 -1.65 -0.01 2.46
N ASN A 112 -0.96 -0.85 1.68
CA ASN A 112 0.44 -0.68 1.35
C ASN A 112 0.59 -0.42 -0.14
N ARG A 113 1.39 0.59 -0.48
CA ARG A 113 1.58 0.97 -1.87
C ARG A 113 3.04 0.88 -2.30
N GLY A 114 3.27 0.00 -3.28
CA GLY A 114 4.60 -0.32 -3.79
C GLY A 114 5.38 -1.24 -2.85
N ARG A 115 6.20 -2.15 -3.38
CA ARG A 115 7.16 -2.99 -2.59
C ARG A 115 6.54 -3.71 -1.38
N THR A 116 5.24 -4.00 -1.46
CA THR A 116 4.42 -4.58 -0.40
C THR A 116 4.96 -5.91 0.10
N GLY A 117 5.54 -6.73 -0.78
CA GLY A 117 6.03 -8.07 -0.44
C GLY A 117 7.06 -8.07 0.69
N VAL A 118 8.04 -7.15 0.66
CA VAL A 118 9.09 -7.08 1.70
C VAL A 118 8.50 -6.71 3.05
N VAL A 119 7.63 -5.69 3.07
CA VAL A 119 7.01 -5.19 4.30
C VAL A 119 6.05 -6.20 4.89
N VAL A 120 5.20 -6.81 4.07
CA VAL A 120 4.20 -7.77 4.55
C VAL A 120 4.89 -9.04 5.06
N ALA A 121 5.89 -9.57 4.35
CA ALA A 121 6.66 -10.71 4.86
C ALA A 121 7.34 -10.39 6.20
N ALA A 122 7.99 -9.23 6.31
CA ALA A 122 8.61 -8.79 7.55
C ALA A 122 7.59 -8.64 8.69
N TYR A 123 6.41 -8.08 8.41
CA TYR A 123 5.34 -7.90 9.41
C TYR A 123 4.74 -9.23 9.88
N MET A 124 4.53 -10.20 8.99
CA MET A 124 4.04 -11.52 9.38
C MET A 124 5.02 -12.25 10.30
N HIS A 125 6.32 -12.08 10.08
CA HIS A 125 7.34 -12.59 11.00
C HIS A 125 7.38 -11.80 12.32
N TYR A 126 7.34 -10.45 12.24
CA TYR A 126 7.34 -9.57 13.40
C TYR A 126 6.18 -9.88 14.35
N SER A 127 4.95 -9.94 13.83
CA SER A 127 3.74 -10.16 14.63
C SER A 127 3.72 -11.53 15.31
N ASN A 128 4.28 -12.57 14.69
CA ASN A 128 4.42 -13.88 15.33
C ASN A 128 5.45 -13.87 16.49
N ILE A 129 6.47 -13.00 16.40
CA ILE A 129 7.48 -12.84 17.46
C ILE A 129 6.95 -11.95 18.58
N SER A 130 6.28 -10.84 18.25
CA SER A 130 5.78 -9.85 19.22
C SER A 130 4.49 -10.28 19.94
N ALA A 131 3.74 -11.24 19.40
CA ALA A 131 2.58 -11.83 20.06
C ALA A 131 2.95 -12.83 21.19
N ARG A 132 4.23 -12.96 21.52
CA ARG A 132 4.75 -13.78 22.63
C ARG A 132 5.07 -12.96 23.86
#